data_AF-A0A2C9A8D9-F1
#
_entry.id   AF-A0A2C9A8D9-F1
#
_cell.length_a   1.000
_cell.length_b   1.000
_cell.length_c   1.000
_cell.angle_alpha   90.00
_cell.angle_beta   90.00
_cell.angle_gamma   90.00
#
_symmetry.space_group_name_H-M   'P 1'
#
loop_
_entity.id
_entity.type
_entity.pdbx_description
1 polymer ?
#
loop_
_entity_poly.entity_id
_entity_poly.type
_entity_poly.pdbx_seq_one_letter_code
_entity_poly.pdbx_strand_id
1 'polypeptide(L)'
;MKMKFFVAGLAVASLAVLSGCAGGAAQANRSVTMACEAKTIAEEASADSLQMLSANTKLDSAKALEAAGKNEEAVALADQSALEYRLAIATAERDAAKKEDERVEAELRSEVERKLIYQSILDQETKKAEAK
;
A
#
# COMPACT_ATOMS: atom_id res chain seq x y z
N MET A 1 24.38 21.49 53.88
CA MET A 1 23.38 22.27 53.11
C MET A 1 23.94 22.48 51.71
N LYS A 2 23.32 22.16 50.58
CA LYS A 2 21.97 21.68 50.24
C LYS A 2 22.11 20.70 49.07
N MET A 3 21.35 19.63 49.19
CA MET A 3 21.05 18.56 48.24
C MET A 3 20.38 19.12 46.98
N LYS A 4 20.75 18.63 45.78
CA LYS A 4 19.80 18.26 44.71
C LYS A 4 20.39 17.14 43.85
N PHE A 5 19.85 15.95 44.09
CA PHE A 5 20.04 14.71 43.35
C PHE A 5 19.39 14.75 41.96
N PHE A 6 19.85 13.83 41.11
CA PHE A 6 19.07 13.06 40.14
C PHE A 6 18.33 13.81 39.02
N VAL A 7 18.88 13.77 37.80
CA VAL A 7 18.15 13.32 36.59
C VAL A 7 19.15 12.63 35.65
N ALA A 8 19.66 11.47 36.08
CA ALA A 8 20.19 10.44 35.19
C ALA A 8 19.23 9.26 35.36
N GLY A 9 18.28 9.10 34.44
CA GLY A 9 17.20 8.13 34.63
C GLY A 9 15.95 8.45 33.83
N LEU A 10 16.09 8.69 32.53
CA LEU A 10 14.97 8.51 31.60
C LEU A 10 14.97 7.05 31.15
N ALA A 11 14.40 6.22 32.04
CA ALA A 11 13.66 5.00 31.77
C ALA A 11 14.16 4.09 30.63
N VAL A 12 15.38 3.56 30.75
CA VAL A 12 15.72 2.22 30.26
C VAL A 12 15.51 1.27 31.43
N ALA A 13 14.26 0.90 31.73
CA ALA A 13 13.88 -0.26 32.56
C ALA A 13 12.37 -0.23 32.89
N SER A 14 11.54 -0.64 31.94
CA SER A 14 10.29 -1.33 32.26
C SER A 14 9.71 -2.07 31.05
N LEU A 15 10.55 -2.84 30.33
CA LEU A 15 10.04 -4.09 29.76
C LEU A 15 10.00 -5.09 30.92
N ALA A 16 9.05 -4.85 31.83
CA ALA A 16 8.59 -5.86 32.74
C ALA A 16 8.08 -7.00 31.85
N VAL A 17 8.77 -8.12 31.95
CA VAL A 17 8.37 -9.44 31.50
C VAL A 17 6.87 -9.60 31.73
N LEU A 18 6.08 -9.38 30.69
CA LEU A 18 4.72 -9.89 30.64
C LEU A 18 4.88 -11.38 30.35
N SER A 19 4.96 -12.14 31.44
CA SER A 19 4.56 -13.54 31.49
C SER A 19 3.19 -13.68 30.83
N GLY A 20 3.20 -13.97 29.54
CA GLY A 20 2.04 -14.01 28.67
C GLY A 20 2.10 -15.19 27.71
N CYS A 21 2.44 -16.38 28.21
CA CYS A 21 2.36 -17.61 27.41
C CYS A 21 0.93 -17.87 26.87
N ALA A 22 -0.10 -17.19 27.40
CA ALA A 22 -1.46 -17.23 26.87
C ALA A 22 -1.80 -16.08 25.88
N GLY A 23 -1.07 -14.96 25.89
CA GLY A 23 -1.34 -13.79 25.03
C GLY A 23 -0.60 -13.82 23.70
N GLY A 24 0.63 -14.34 23.69
CA GLY A 24 1.48 -14.36 22.50
C GLY A 24 0.90 -15.18 21.35
N ALA A 25 0.33 -16.35 21.63
CA ALA A 25 -0.25 -17.21 20.59
C ALA A 25 -1.48 -16.57 19.93
N ALA A 26 -2.35 -15.94 20.72
CA ALA A 26 -3.52 -15.23 20.19
C ALA A 26 -3.11 -14.01 19.34
N GLN A 27 -2.06 -13.30 19.73
CA GLN A 27 -1.53 -12.17 18.98
C GLN A 27 -0.85 -12.61 17.68
N ALA A 28 -0.05 -13.69 17.71
CA ALA A 28 0.57 -14.26 16.53
C ALA A 28 -0.47 -14.69 15.49
N ASN A 29 -1.48 -15.46 15.91
CA ASN A 29 -2.57 -15.88 15.02
C ASN A 29 -3.30 -14.68 14.40
N ARG A 30 -3.59 -13.63 15.19
CA ARG A 30 -4.24 -12.42 14.68
C ARG A 30 -3.38 -11.71 13.63
N SER A 31 -2.08 -11.60 13.87
CA SER A 31 -1.15 -10.92 12.96
C SER A 31 -1.00 -11.70 11.65
N VAL A 32 -0.88 -13.04 11.73
CA VAL A 32 -0.87 -13.94 10.56
C VAL A 32 -2.18 -13.83 9.76
N THR A 33 -3.33 -13.75 10.45
CA THR A 33 -4.63 -13.57 9.81
C THR A 33 -4.70 -12.24 9.05
N MET A 34 -4.29 -11.12 9.68
CA MET A 34 -4.25 -9.81 9.02
C MET A 34 -3.32 -9.79 7.81
N ALA A 35 -2.18 -10.48 7.87
CA ALA A 35 -1.28 -10.62 6.73
C ALA A 35 -1.90 -11.45 5.59
N CYS A 36 -2.67 -12.49 5.91
CA CYS A 36 -3.42 -13.26 4.91
C CYS A 36 -4.51 -12.42 4.24
N GLU A 37 -5.26 -11.62 5.01
CA GLU A 37 -6.24 -10.68 4.46
C GLU A 37 -5.57 -9.66 3.53
N ALA A 38 -4.45 -9.08 3.95
CA ALA A 38 -3.69 -8.15 3.12
C ALA A 38 -3.19 -8.80 1.82
N LYS A 39 -2.77 -10.07 1.87
CA LYS A 39 -2.42 -10.84 0.67
C LYS A 39 -3.62 -10.98 -0.28
N THR A 40 -4.78 -11.38 0.22
CA THR A 40 -5.99 -11.53 -0.60
C THR A 40 -6.37 -10.21 -1.27
N ILE A 41 -6.34 -9.10 -0.54
CA ILE A 41 -6.60 -7.77 -1.11
C ILE A 41 -5.56 -7.42 -2.18
N ALA A 42 -4.28 -7.74 -1.96
CA ALA A 42 -3.23 -7.49 -2.95
C ALA A 42 -3.42 -8.31 -4.23
N GLU A 43 -3.87 -9.57 -4.11
CA GLU A 43 -4.23 -10.41 -5.25
C GLU A 43 -5.45 -9.86 -6.00
N GLU A 44 -6.49 -9.40 -5.29
CA GLU A 44 -7.68 -8.77 -5.86
C GLU A 44 -7.36 -7.44 -6.56
N ALA A 45 -6.44 -6.66 -6.00
CA ALA A 45 -5.92 -5.43 -6.60
C ALA A 45 -5.00 -5.69 -7.80
N SER A 46 -4.79 -6.96 -8.19
CA SER A 46 -3.86 -7.35 -9.26
C SER A 46 -2.45 -6.80 -9.05
N ALA A 47 -2.01 -6.74 -7.78
CA ALA A 47 -0.67 -6.30 -7.45
C ALA A 47 0.40 -7.23 -8.06
N ASP A 48 1.56 -6.67 -8.41
CA ASP A 48 2.62 -7.41 -9.07
C ASP A 48 3.16 -8.53 -8.17
N SER A 49 3.09 -9.77 -8.66
CA SER A 49 3.58 -10.96 -7.98
C SER A 49 5.07 -10.88 -7.57
N LEU A 50 5.92 -10.18 -8.35
CA LEU A 50 7.32 -9.96 -8.00
C LEU A 50 7.46 -9.01 -6.81
N GLN A 51 6.61 -7.98 -6.73
CA GLN A 51 6.58 -7.07 -5.59
C GLN A 51 6.09 -7.77 -4.31
N MET A 52 5.24 -8.78 -4.46
CA MET A 52 4.72 -9.58 -3.33
C MET A 52 5.64 -10.73 -2.90
N LEU A 53 6.74 -11.03 -3.62
CA LEU A 53 7.57 -12.20 -3.34
C LEU A 53 8.17 -12.20 -1.92
N SER A 54 8.68 -11.03 -1.49
CA SER A 54 9.25 -10.88 -0.15
C SER A 54 8.18 -11.02 0.93
N ALA A 55 6.99 -10.44 0.71
CA ALA A 55 5.86 -10.52 1.61
C ALA A 55 5.37 -11.98 1.78
N ASN A 56 5.24 -12.71 0.67
CA ASN A 56 4.88 -14.13 0.66
C ASN A 56 5.87 -14.97 1.48
N THR A 57 7.17 -14.75 1.27
CA THR A 57 8.22 -15.48 2.01
C THR A 57 8.16 -15.21 3.51
N LYS A 58 7.90 -13.95 3.90
CA LYS A 58 7.74 -13.57 5.32
C LYS A 58 6.47 -14.16 5.94
N LEU A 59 5.36 -14.17 5.20
CA LEU A 59 4.11 -14.76 5.67
C LEU A 59 4.24 -16.28 5.88
N ASP A 60 4.90 -16.98 4.96
CA ASP A 60 5.16 -18.41 5.12
C ASP A 60 6.06 -18.71 6.33
N SER A 61 7.08 -17.87 6.53
CA SER A 61 7.94 -17.94 7.72
C SER A 61 7.18 -17.64 9.02
N ALA A 62 6.28 -16.65 9.01
CA ALA A 62 5.45 -16.29 10.16
C ALA A 62 4.54 -17.45 10.58
N LYS A 63 3.88 -18.10 9.61
CA LYS A 63 3.05 -19.30 9.85
C LYS A 63 3.86 -20.46 10.45
N ALA A 64 5.08 -20.68 9.95
CA ALA A 64 5.96 -21.73 10.47
C ALA A 64 6.41 -21.43 11.92
N LEU A 65 6.69 -20.16 12.24
CA LEU A 65 7.07 -19.74 13.59
C LEU A 65 5.90 -19.80 14.57
N GLU A 66 4.70 -19.40 14.14
CA GLU A 66 3.47 -19.54 14.93
C GLU A 66 3.23 -21.02 15.29
N ALA A 67 3.31 -21.91 14.31
CA ALA A 67 3.17 -23.36 14.53
C ALA A 67 4.25 -23.93 15.47
N ALA A 68 5.43 -23.31 15.51
CA ALA A 68 6.53 -23.67 16.42
C ALA A 68 6.41 -23.01 17.81
N GLY A 69 5.36 -22.22 18.08
CA GLY A 69 5.15 -21.49 19.32
C GLY A 69 6.07 -20.28 19.51
N LYS A 70 6.82 -19.90 18.46
CA LYS A 70 7.72 -18.73 18.41
C LYS A 70 6.93 -17.47 18.09
N ASN A 71 6.05 -17.11 19.02
CA ASN A 71 4.98 -16.14 18.77
C ASN A 71 5.48 -14.73 18.49
N GLU A 72 6.54 -14.29 19.16
CA GLU A 72 7.09 -12.94 18.98
C GLU A 72 7.72 -12.78 17.58
N GLU A 73 8.50 -13.77 17.14
CA GLU A 73 9.07 -13.75 15.79
C GLU A 73 7.99 -13.94 14.71
N ALA A 74 6.94 -14.72 15.00
CA ALA A 74 5.79 -14.88 14.11
C ALA A 74 5.05 -13.55 13.91
N VAL A 75 4.78 -12.79 14.99
CA VAL A 75 4.16 -11.46 14.92
C VAL A 75 5.02 -10.52 14.07
N ALA A 76 6.33 -10.46 14.33
CA ALA A 76 7.21 -9.54 13.63
C ALA A 76 7.23 -9.80 12.11
N LEU A 77 7.32 -11.06 11.68
CA LEU A 77 7.29 -11.41 10.26
C LEU A 77 5.91 -11.23 9.62
N ALA A 78 4.83 -11.53 10.36
CA ALA A 78 3.47 -11.30 9.89
C ALA A 78 3.22 -9.81 9.64
N ASP A 79 3.59 -8.94 10.58
CA ASP A 79 3.41 -7.49 10.45
C ASP A 79 4.24 -6.91 9.29
N GLN A 80 5.49 -7.36 9.12
CA GLN A 80 6.31 -6.97 7.97
C GLN A 80 5.68 -7.40 6.65
N SER A 81 5.18 -8.64 6.56
CA SER A 81 4.49 -9.12 5.35
C SER A 81 3.23 -8.30 5.05
N ALA A 82 2.42 -7.97 6.07
CA ALA A 82 1.22 -7.15 5.92
C ALA A 82 1.54 -5.74 5.40
N LEU A 83 2.62 -5.12 5.89
CA LEU A 83 3.08 -3.82 5.40
C LEU A 83 3.53 -3.89 3.94
N GLU A 84 4.24 -4.94 3.54
CA GLU A 84 4.69 -5.12 2.16
C GLU A 84 3.51 -5.39 1.21
N TYR A 85 2.50 -6.16 1.61
CA TYR A 85 1.27 -6.29 0.82
C TYR A 85 0.54 -4.96 0.65
N ARG A 86 0.43 -4.15 1.72
CA ARG A 86 -0.17 -2.80 1.62
C ARG A 86 0.60 -1.88 0.70
N LEU A 87 1.93 -1.97 0.69
CA LEU A 87 2.76 -1.23 -0.25
C LEU A 87 2.52 -1.69 -1.70
N ALA A 88 2.38 -2.99 -1.93
CA ALA A 88 2.08 -3.54 -3.25
C ALA A 88 0.69 -3.09 -3.74
N ILE A 89 -0.33 -3.10 -2.87
CA ILE A 89 -1.68 -2.56 -3.17
C ILE A 89 -1.60 -1.09 -3.57
N ALA A 90 -0.97 -0.25 -2.73
CA ALA A 90 -0.86 1.18 -3.00
C ALA A 90 -0.09 1.46 -4.30
N THR A 91 0.90 0.62 -4.63
CA THR A 91 1.65 0.71 -5.89
C THR A 91 0.76 0.37 -7.08
N ALA A 92 -0.02 -0.71 -7.00
CA ALA A 92 -0.97 -1.11 -8.05
C ALA A 92 -2.04 -0.03 -8.29
N GLU A 93 -2.63 0.51 -7.22
CA GLU A 93 -3.63 1.58 -7.31
C GLU A 93 -3.06 2.84 -7.95
N ARG A 94 -1.85 3.25 -7.53
CA ARG A 94 -1.14 4.40 -8.12
C ARG A 94 -0.92 4.20 -9.61
N ASP A 95 -0.44 3.03 -10.03
CA ASP A 95 -0.12 2.77 -11.44
C ASP A 95 -1.38 2.70 -12.30
N ALA A 96 -2.48 2.14 -11.76
CA ALA A 96 -3.79 2.18 -12.41
C ALA A 96 -4.31 3.61 -12.57
N ALA A 97 -4.25 4.43 -11.51
CA ALA A 97 -4.67 5.82 -11.56
C ALA A 97 -3.85 6.63 -12.57
N LYS A 98 -2.52 6.43 -12.60
CA LYS A 98 -1.64 7.10 -13.55
C LYS A 98 -1.99 6.75 -14.99
N LYS A 99 -2.24 5.47 -15.28
CA LYS A 99 -2.61 5.00 -16.61
C LYS A 99 -3.95 5.60 -17.07
N GLU A 100 -4.90 5.69 -16.15
CA GLU A 100 -6.21 6.29 -16.43
C GLU A 100 -6.09 7.80 -16.71
N ASP A 101 -5.26 8.51 -15.94
CA ASP A 101 -4.99 9.93 -16.15
C ASP A 101 -4.36 10.19 -17.52
N GLU A 102 -3.36 9.40 -17.91
CA GLU A 102 -2.74 9.45 -19.25
C GLU A 102 -3.77 9.18 -20.37
N ARG A 103 -4.70 8.24 -20.16
CA ARG A 103 -5.79 7.95 -21.11
C ARG A 103 -6.73 9.14 -21.27
N VAL A 104 -7.19 9.71 -20.15
CA VAL A 104 -8.11 10.85 -20.14
C VAL A 104 -7.47 12.10 -20.75
N GLU A 105 -6.19 12.36 -20.46
CA GLU A 105 -5.45 13.45 -21.09
C GLU A 105 -5.36 13.29 -22.61
N ALA A 106 -5.08 12.08 -23.09
CA ALA A 106 -5.00 11.80 -24.53
C ALA A 106 -6.37 11.98 -25.21
N GLU A 107 -7.45 11.52 -24.59
CA GLU A 107 -8.82 11.72 -25.07
C GLU A 107 -9.19 13.20 -25.14
N LEU A 108 -8.87 13.97 -24.10
CA LEU A 108 -9.15 15.40 -24.05
C LEU A 108 -8.40 16.16 -25.14
N ARG A 109 -7.11 15.86 -25.37
CA ARG A 109 -6.34 16.46 -26.48
C ARG A 109 -6.97 16.14 -27.82
N SER A 110 -7.35 14.89 -28.04
CA SER A 110 -8.00 14.45 -29.27
C SER A 110 -9.34 15.16 -29.52
N GLU A 111 -10.14 15.41 -28.48
CA GLU A 111 -11.38 16.18 -28.58
C GLU A 111 -11.13 17.66 -28.90
N VAL A 112 -10.11 18.27 -28.29
CA VAL A 112 -9.73 19.67 -28.59
C VAL A 112 -9.30 19.79 -30.06
N GLU A 113 -8.48 18.86 -30.55
CA GLU A 113 -8.06 18.83 -31.96
C GLU A 113 -9.26 18.66 -32.91
N ARG A 114 -10.18 17.72 -32.62
CA ARG A 114 -11.43 17.56 -33.39
C ARG A 114 -12.25 18.84 -33.43
N LYS A 115 -12.41 19.50 -32.29
CA LYS A 115 -13.17 20.76 -32.19
C LYS A 115 -12.54 21.85 -33.06
N LEU A 116 -11.21 22.00 -33.05
CA LEU A 116 -10.51 22.98 -33.86
C LEU A 116 -10.68 22.71 -35.37
N ILE A 117 -10.64 21.43 -35.78
CA ILE A 117 -10.89 21.04 -37.17
C ILE A 117 -12.32 21.41 -37.58
N TYR A 118 -13.33 21.05 -36.78
CA TYR A 118 -14.71 21.37 -37.08
C TYR A 118 -14.96 22.88 -37.12
N GLN A 119 -14.37 23.65 -36.19
CA GLN A 119 -14.47 25.11 -36.21
C GLN A 119 -13.83 25.69 -37.49
N SER A 120 -12.65 25.20 -37.89
CA SER A 120 -12.01 25.66 -39.13
C SER A 120 -12.86 25.37 -40.37
N ILE A 121 -13.54 24.22 -40.43
CA ILE A 121 -14.43 23.88 -41.54
C ILE A 121 -15.62 24.84 -41.55
N LEU A 122 -16.27 25.04 -40.41
CA LEU A 122 -17.41 25.93 -40.26
C LEU A 122 -17.08 27.38 -40.67
N ASP A 123 -15.92 27.88 -40.24
CA ASP A 123 -15.45 29.22 -40.59
C ASP A 123 -15.18 29.34 -42.11
N GLN A 124 -14.63 28.31 -42.74
CA GLN A 124 -14.41 28.29 -44.19
C GLN A 124 -15.73 28.27 -44.97
N GLU A 125 -16.71 27.48 -44.52
CA GLU A 125 -18.03 27.42 -45.16
C GLU A 125 -18.79 28.73 -45.01
N THR A 126 -18.73 29.35 -43.84
CA THR A 126 -19.37 30.64 -43.57
C THR A 126 -18.79 31.74 -44.45
N LYS A 127 -17.45 31.84 -44.54
CA LYS A 127 -16.78 32.82 -45.43
C LYS A 127 -17.10 32.60 -46.90
N LYS A 128 -17.24 31.35 -47.35
CA LYS A 128 -17.65 31.03 -48.73
C LYS A 128 -19.10 31.42 -49.02
N ALA A 129 -19.98 31.32 -48.03
CA ALA A 129 -21.38 31.71 -48.15
C ALA A 129 -21.53 33.25 -48.19
N GLU A 130 -20.76 33.98 -47.39
CA GLU A 130 -20.76 35.45 -47.37
C GLU A 130 -20.14 36.08 -48.63
N ALA A 131 -19.29 35.36 -49.35
CA ALA A 131 -18.64 35.82 -50.58
C ALA A 131 -19.47 35.57 -51.86
N LYS A 132 -20.67 34.99 -51.75
CA LYS A 132 -21.62 34.77 -52.85
C LYS A 132 -22.79 35.74 -52.77
#